data_AF-A0A6L6UBQ3-F1
#
_entry.id   AF-A0A6L6UBQ3-F1
#
_cell.length_a   1.000
_cell.length_b   1.000
_cell.length_c   1.000
_cell.angle_alpha   90.00
_cell.angle_beta   90.00
_cell.angle_gamma   90.00
#
_symmetry.space_group_name_H-M   'P 1'
#
loop_
_entity.id
_entity.type
_entity.pdbx_description
1 polymer ?
#
loop_
_entity_poly.entity_id
_entity_poly.type
_entity_poly.pdbx_seq_one_letter_code
_entity_poly.pdbx_strand_id
1 'polypeptide(L)'
;MESIFRTKKEKGYLLEVLQEKEFDTSFVNSNLDDKGIPKGKIYALNSKLHFSPFKGYSIKELIEINFNYFTWLPHQIKNFQYHPEVIKYARTCLKKLEQIDKYSIGLTQTSLGKAINQVNAMISYENAINNSKNEYLILARKSKIDVKYYQTIVNTPLERLIRQSLLTNSNTIKNRRTRFETLCKLEIENKINSI
;
A
#
# COMPACT_ATOMS: atom_id res chain seq x y z
N MET A 1 21.14 11.33 13.29
CA MET A 1 20.10 10.27 13.42
C MET A 1 18.83 10.83 12.78
N GLU A 2 18.29 10.20 11.75
CA GLU A 2 17.07 10.69 11.10
C GLU A 2 15.88 10.67 12.09
N SER A 3 15.06 11.72 12.06
CA SER A 3 13.88 11.81 12.91
C SER A 3 12.88 10.71 12.55
N ILE A 4 12.42 9.94 13.53
CA ILE A 4 11.34 8.96 13.35
C ILE A 4 9.97 9.63 13.21
N PHE A 5 9.88 10.90 13.65
CA PHE A 5 8.69 11.70 13.53
C PHE A 5 8.65 12.26 12.12
N ARG A 6 7.56 11.98 11.43
CA ARG A 6 7.32 12.53 10.10
C ARG A 6 7.14 14.04 10.18
N THR A 7 7.60 14.72 9.14
CA THR A 7 7.49 16.17 9.00
C THR A 7 6.11 16.56 8.47
N LYS A 8 5.74 17.83 8.69
CA LYS A 8 4.53 18.40 8.11
C LYS A 8 4.62 18.30 6.59
N LYS A 9 3.55 17.87 5.94
CA LYS A 9 3.46 17.93 4.48
C LYS A 9 3.44 19.40 4.08
N GLU A 10 4.47 19.83 3.37
CA GLU A 10 4.43 21.12 2.70
C GLU A 10 3.28 21.09 1.68
N LYS A 11 2.49 22.16 1.61
CA LYS A 11 1.48 22.32 0.56
C LYS A 11 2.20 22.65 -0.75
N GLY A 12 2.85 21.66 -1.31
CA GLY A 12 3.48 21.66 -2.62
C GLY A 12 3.47 20.19 -3.05
N TYR A 13 2.83 19.89 -4.16
CA TYR A 13 2.35 18.58 -4.56
C TYR A 13 1.10 18.15 -3.77
N LEU A 14 -0.06 18.47 -4.35
CA LEU A 14 -1.24 17.67 -4.17
C LEU A 14 -0.80 16.20 -4.16
N LEU A 15 -1.13 15.49 -3.09
CA LEU A 15 -1.47 14.09 -3.30
C LEU A 15 -2.61 14.15 -4.30
N GLU A 16 -2.28 13.95 -5.57
CA GLU A 16 -3.19 13.39 -6.54
C GLU A 16 -3.79 12.17 -5.85
N VAL A 17 -4.97 12.41 -5.29
CA VAL A 17 -6.08 11.47 -5.35
C VAL A 17 -5.93 10.79 -6.71
N LEU A 18 -5.95 9.46 -6.71
CA LEU A 18 -5.87 8.57 -7.87
C LEU A 18 -7.01 8.83 -8.88
N GLN A 19 -7.16 10.05 -9.34
CA GLN A 19 -8.09 10.57 -10.31
C GLN A 19 -7.21 11.08 -11.44
N GLU A 20 -7.41 10.45 -12.60
CA GLU A 20 -6.73 10.71 -13.88
C GLU A 20 -5.32 10.11 -13.98
N LYS A 21 -5.26 8.76 -14.00
CA LYS A 21 -4.06 8.05 -14.45
C LYS A 21 -4.02 7.99 -15.97
N GLU A 22 -3.54 9.07 -16.59
CA GLU A 22 -2.81 8.93 -17.84
C GLU A 22 -1.50 8.19 -17.52
N PHE A 23 -1.33 7.00 -18.09
CA PHE A 23 -0.06 6.30 -18.02
C PHE A 23 0.94 7.08 -18.87
N ASP A 24 1.98 7.60 -18.25
CA ASP A 24 3.08 8.27 -18.94
C ASP A 24 3.76 7.27 -19.90
N THR A 25 3.55 7.47 -21.19
CA THR A 25 4.01 6.63 -22.31
C THR A 25 5.46 6.92 -22.72
N SER A 26 6.17 7.78 -22.00
CA SER A 26 7.45 8.34 -22.46
C SER A 26 8.70 7.47 -22.22
N PHE A 27 8.57 6.22 -21.76
CA PHE A 27 9.70 5.28 -21.65
C PHE A 27 9.67 4.19 -22.74
N VAL A 28 10.08 4.61 -23.94
CA VAL A 28 10.39 3.80 -25.13
C VAL A 28 11.85 3.32 -24.99
N ASN A 29 12.20 2.04 -24.80
CA ASN A 29 12.32 0.92 -25.75
C ASN A 29 12.75 -0.33 -24.91
N SER A 30 12.36 -1.58 -25.14
CA SER A 30 12.34 -2.34 -26.41
C SER A 30 11.26 -3.47 -26.45
N ASN A 31 10.18 -3.38 -25.66
CA ASN A 31 9.15 -4.44 -25.55
C ASN A 31 7.70 -3.89 -25.43
N LEU A 32 7.38 -2.79 -26.11
CA LEU A 32 6.03 -2.21 -26.17
C LEU A 32 5.37 -2.57 -27.52
N ASP A 33 4.05 -2.73 -27.56
CA ASP A 33 3.30 -2.79 -28.82
C ASP A 33 3.10 -1.41 -29.46
N ASP A 34 2.56 -1.38 -30.69
CA ASP A 34 2.32 -0.18 -31.52
C ASP A 34 1.38 0.85 -30.87
N LYS A 35 0.85 0.59 -29.66
CA LYS A 35 -0.02 1.49 -28.91
C LYS A 35 0.55 1.91 -27.55
N GLY A 36 1.84 1.68 -27.31
CA GLY A 36 2.50 2.03 -26.05
C GLY A 36 2.11 1.13 -24.87
N ILE A 37 1.47 -0.03 -25.14
CA ILE A 37 1.08 -0.99 -24.12
C ILE A 37 2.20 -2.04 -23.99
N PRO A 38 2.70 -2.33 -22.78
CA PRO A 38 3.72 -3.36 -22.59
C PRO A 38 3.20 -4.74 -22.99
N LYS A 39 3.84 -5.40 -23.97
CA LYS A 39 3.52 -6.79 -24.33
C LYS A 39 3.98 -7.73 -23.20
N GLY A 40 3.06 -8.54 -22.67
CA GLY A 40 3.34 -9.82 -22.00
C GLY A 40 4.38 -9.80 -20.89
N LYS A 41 4.35 -8.82 -19.99
CA LYS A 41 5.30 -8.76 -18.86
C LYS A 41 4.74 -9.56 -17.69
N ILE A 42 5.43 -10.64 -17.32
CA ILE A 42 5.22 -11.31 -16.03
C ILE A 42 5.85 -10.42 -14.96
N TYR A 43 5.02 -9.78 -14.12
CA TYR A 43 5.49 -8.89 -13.06
C TYR A 43 5.90 -9.70 -11.82
N ALA A 44 7.14 -9.53 -11.39
CA ALA A 44 7.68 -10.09 -10.15
C ALA A 44 7.55 -9.09 -9.00
N LEU A 45 7.84 -9.54 -7.77
CA LEU A 45 7.75 -8.70 -6.56
C LEU A 45 8.59 -7.42 -6.65
N ASN A 46 9.77 -7.51 -7.26
CA ASN A 46 10.70 -6.40 -7.39
C ASN A 46 10.50 -5.58 -8.67
N SER A 47 9.53 -5.93 -9.53
CA SER A 47 9.21 -5.13 -10.71
C SER A 47 8.73 -3.75 -10.26
N LYS A 48 9.35 -2.68 -10.78
CA LYS A 48 8.97 -1.30 -10.48
C LYS A 48 7.87 -0.82 -11.42
N LEU A 49 6.82 -0.23 -10.84
CA LEU A 49 5.80 0.52 -11.54
C LEU A 49 6.03 2.00 -11.27
N HIS A 50 6.24 2.76 -12.35
CA HIS A 50 6.42 4.20 -12.28
C HIS A 50 5.07 4.87 -12.52
N PHE A 51 4.70 5.79 -11.63
CA PHE A 51 3.49 6.62 -11.77
C PHE A 51 3.84 8.06 -12.12
N SER A 52 5.12 8.43 -11.98
CA SER A 52 5.73 9.63 -12.53
C SER A 52 7.23 9.38 -12.75
N PRO A 53 7.96 10.27 -13.45
CA PRO A 53 9.40 10.15 -13.67
C PRO A 53 10.21 10.02 -12.37
N PHE A 54 9.73 10.65 -11.30
CA PHE A 54 10.43 10.71 -10.00
C PHE A 54 9.90 9.70 -8.98
N LYS A 55 8.80 9.00 -9.27
CA LYS A 55 8.11 8.17 -8.29
C LYS A 55 7.62 6.85 -8.87
N GLY A 56 8.14 5.77 -8.31
CA GLY A 56 7.69 4.42 -8.57
C GLY A 56 7.69 3.56 -7.32
N TYR A 57 6.93 2.47 -7.38
CA TYR A 57 6.85 1.47 -6.33
C TYR A 57 7.12 0.10 -6.92
N SER A 58 7.83 -0.75 -6.19
CA SER A 58 7.83 -2.17 -6.51
C SER A 58 6.43 -2.77 -6.34
N ILE A 59 6.10 -3.86 -7.05
CA ILE A 59 4.86 -4.60 -6.82
C ILE A 59 4.71 -4.99 -5.35
N LYS A 60 5.81 -5.41 -4.72
CA LYS A 60 5.85 -5.74 -3.30
C LYS A 60 5.40 -4.56 -2.42
N GLU A 61 6.01 -3.39 -2.60
CA GLU A 61 5.64 -2.19 -1.85
C GLU A 61 4.19 -1.80 -2.12
N LEU A 62 3.73 -1.93 -3.36
CA LEU A 62 2.36 -1.61 -3.73
C LEU A 62 1.33 -2.47 -3.00
N ILE A 63 1.60 -3.78 -2.85
CA ILE A 63 0.77 -4.71 -2.06
C ILE A 63 0.71 -4.26 -0.59
N GLU A 64 1.84 -3.83 -0.03
CA GLU A 64 1.97 -3.44 1.37
C GLU A 64 1.30 -2.09 1.70
N ILE A 65 1.27 -1.15 0.74
CA ILE A 65 0.73 0.21 0.94
C ILE A 65 -0.69 0.40 0.40
N ASN A 66 -1.07 -0.34 -0.64
CA ASN A 66 -2.38 -0.22 -1.29
C ASN A 66 -2.80 -1.52 -1.99
N PHE A 67 -3.17 -2.52 -1.19
CA PHE A 67 -3.65 -3.83 -1.64
C PHE A 67 -4.81 -3.73 -2.65
N ASN A 68 -5.74 -2.81 -2.42
CA ASN A 68 -6.89 -2.61 -3.30
C ASN A 68 -6.47 -2.18 -4.71
N TYR A 69 -5.53 -1.24 -4.80
CA TYR A 69 -4.99 -0.79 -6.07
C TYR A 69 -4.18 -1.90 -6.75
N PHE A 70 -3.36 -2.64 -5.99
CA PHE A 70 -2.66 -3.83 -6.49
C PHE A 70 -3.61 -4.83 -7.16
N THR A 71 -4.74 -5.16 -6.54
CA THR A 71 -5.73 -6.10 -7.11
C THR A 71 -6.45 -5.57 -8.35
N TRP A 72 -6.52 -4.24 -8.50
CA TRP A 72 -7.19 -3.61 -9.63
C TRP A 72 -6.29 -3.52 -10.87
N LEU A 73 -4.97 -3.34 -10.69
CA LEU A 73 -3.99 -3.13 -11.77
C LEU A 73 -4.19 -4.01 -13.03
N PRO A 74 -4.36 -5.34 -12.92
CA PRO A 74 -4.40 -6.20 -14.11
C PRO A 74 -5.63 -5.94 -15.00
N HIS A 75 -6.70 -5.35 -14.45
CA HIS A 75 -7.92 -5.04 -15.21
C HIS A 75 -7.71 -3.91 -16.23
N GLN A 76 -6.62 -3.14 -16.12
CA GLN A 76 -6.38 -1.98 -16.98
C GLN A 76 -5.35 -2.25 -18.07
N ILE A 77 -4.61 -3.36 -17.99
CA ILE A 77 -3.45 -3.60 -18.82
C ILE A 77 -3.67 -4.92 -19.57
N LYS A 78 -3.71 -4.85 -20.91
CA LYS A 78 -3.81 -6.03 -21.76
C LYS A 78 -2.59 -6.93 -21.54
N ASN A 79 -2.81 -8.25 -21.49
CA ASN A 79 -1.74 -9.26 -21.28
C ASN A 79 -0.93 -9.08 -19.98
N PHE A 80 -1.53 -8.46 -18.96
CA PHE A 80 -0.91 -8.36 -17.65
C PHE A 80 -0.93 -9.71 -16.93
N GLN A 81 0.22 -10.15 -16.43
CA GLN A 81 0.33 -11.38 -15.66
C GLN A 81 1.24 -11.18 -14.45
N TYR A 82 0.88 -11.80 -13.33
CA TYR A 82 1.74 -11.83 -12.15
C TYR A 82 2.56 -13.12 -12.08
N HIS A 83 3.82 -13.00 -11.62
CA HIS A 83 4.58 -14.16 -11.22
C HIS A 83 3.88 -14.87 -10.05
N PRO A 84 3.85 -16.22 -9.96
CA PRO A 84 3.18 -16.95 -8.88
C PRO A 84 3.57 -16.49 -7.46
N GLU A 85 4.84 -16.13 -7.26
CA GLU A 85 5.33 -15.58 -5.99
C GLU A 85 4.66 -14.27 -5.58
N VAL A 86 4.22 -13.44 -6.53
CA VAL A 86 3.44 -12.22 -6.23
C VAL A 86 2.10 -12.60 -5.62
N ILE A 87 1.38 -13.56 -6.22
CA ILE A 87 0.08 -14.02 -5.72
C ILE A 87 0.22 -14.65 -4.34
N LYS A 88 1.27 -15.45 -4.12
CA LYS A 88 1.59 -16.06 -2.81
C LYS A 88 1.87 -14.99 -1.75
N TYR A 89 2.67 -13.98 -2.08
CA TYR A 89 2.97 -12.88 -1.18
C TYR A 89 1.74 -12.01 -0.87
N ALA A 90 0.94 -11.69 -1.89
CA ALA A 90 -0.32 -10.97 -1.74
C ALA A 90 -1.29 -11.72 -0.82
N ARG A 91 -1.40 -13.05 -0.94
CA ARG A 91 -2.22 -13.87 -0.04
C ARG A 91 -1.77 -13.76 1.42
N THR A 92 -0.46 -13.73 1.67
CA THR A 92 0.10 -13.52 3.02
C THR A 92 -0.25 -12.14 3.56
N CYS A 93 -0.16 -11.10 2.72
CA CYS A 93 -0.54 -9.73 3.10
C CYS A 93 -2.04 -9.61 3.38
N LEU A 94 -2.89 -10.23 2.56
CA LEU A 94 -4.33 -10.28 2.78
C LEU A 94 -4.66 -10.90 4.14
N LYS A 95 -4.09 -12.07 4.47
CA LYS A 95 -4.30 -12.70 5.79
C LYS A 95 -3.92 -11.78 6.95
N LYS A 96 -2.78 -11.07 6.84
CA LYS A 96 -2.36 -10.09 7.86
C LYS A 96 -3.32 -8.91 7.97
N LEU A 97 -3.77 -8.36 6.85
CA LEU A 97 -4.78 -7.28 6.83
C LEU A 97 -6.07 -7.73 7.51
N GLU A 98 -6.53 -8.96 7.24
CA GLU A 98 -7.72 -9.52 7.89
C GLU A 98 -7.54 -9.70 9.40
N GLN A 99 -6.34 -10.08 9.85
CA GLN A 99 -6.02 -10.16 11.28
C GLN A 99 -6.04 -8.78 11.94
N ILE A 100 -5.49 -7.76 11.27
CA ILE A 100 -5.49 -6.38 11.75
C ILE A 100 -6.92 -5.82 11.81
N ASP A 101 -7.71 -6.01 10.75
CA ASP A 101 -9.07 -5.49 10.67
C ASP A 101 -10.01 -6.13 11.71
N LYS A 102 -9.77 -7.39 12.10
CA LYS A 102 -10.54 -8.11 13.14
C LYS A 102 -9.99 -7.88 14.54
N TYR A 103 -8.93 -7.10 14.68
CA TYR A 103 -8.23 -6.97 15.94
C TYR A 103 -9.09 -6.24 16.97
N SER A 104 -9.39 -6.90 18.09
CA SER A 104 -10.22 -6.31 19.14
C SER A 104 -9.49 -5.22 19.92
N ILE A 105 -10.21 -4.13 20.20
CA ILE A 105 -9.72 -2.95 20.95
C ILE A 105 -9.21 -3.34 22.35
N GLY A 106 -9.70 -4.45 22.93
CA GLY A 106 -9.30 -4.93 24.26
C GLY A 106 -7.94 -5.67 24.32
N LEU A 107 -7.32 -6.02 23.19
CA LEU A 107 -6.12 -6.87 23.14
C LEU A 107 -4.81 -6.07 22.98
N THR A 108 -4.74 -4.87 23.55
CA THR A 108 -3.62 -3.92 23.36
C THR A 108 -2.25 -4.43 23.82
N GLN A 109 -2.21 -5.49 24.65
CA GLN A 109 -0.97 -6.01 25.25
C GLN A 109 -0.20 -6.99 24.35
N THR A 110 -0.81 -7.54 23.29
CA THR A 110 -0.06 -8.42 22.38
C THR A 110 0.90 -7.63 21.50
N SER A 111 1.86 -8.30 20.88
CA SER A 111 2.79 -7.67 19.93
C SER A 111 2.07 -6.96 18.78
N LEU A 112 0.97 -7.53 18.26
CA LEU A 112 0.17 -6.92 17.19
C LEU A 112 -0.64 -5.72 17.70
N GLY A 113 -1.24 -5.83 18.88
CA GLY A 113 -1.97 -4.74 19.52
C GLY A 113 -1.08 -3.54 19.81
N LYS A 114 0.14 -3.77 20.31
CA LYS A 114 1.17 -2.74 20.47
C LYS A 114 1.52 -2.07 19.14
N ALA A 115 1.73 -2.85 18.08
CA ALA A 115 2.02 -2.31 16.76
C ALA A 115 0.89 -1.41 16.24
N ILE A 116 -0.36 -1.89 16.33
CA ILE A 116 -1.55 -1.13 15.88
C ILE A 116 -1.66 0.19 16.65
N ASN A 117 -1.52 0.16 17.98
CA ASN A 117 -1.60 1.36 18.82
C ASN A 117 -0.51 2.37 18.47
N GLN A 118 0.73 1.92 18.27
CA GLN A 118 1.85 2.81 17.98
C GLN A 118 1.75 3.42 16.58
N VAL A 119 1.30 2.65 15.59
CA VAL A 119 1.01 3.20 14.25
C VAL A 119 -0.16 4.19 14.30
N ASN A 120 -1.22 3.91 15.05
CA ASN A 120 -2.35 4.82 15.22
C ASN A 120 -1.94 6.14 15.93
N ALA A 121 -1.06 6.06 16.93
CA ALA A 121 -0.49 7.23 17.58
C ALA A 121 0.32 8.09 16.59
N MET A 122 1.14 7.45 15.73
CA MET A 122 1.89 8.16 14.69
C MET A 122 0.98 8.80 13.64
N ILE A 123 -0.06 8.10 13.16
CA ILE A 123 -1.07 8.69 12.26
C ILE A 123 -1.76 9.90 12.92
N SER A 124 -2.10 9.80 14.20
CA SER A 124 -2.72 10.90 14.95
C SER A 124 -1.80 12.12 15.07
N TYR A 125 -0.50 11.89 15.29
CA TYR A 125 0.52 12.93 15.28
C TYR A 125 0.65 13.57 13.89
N GLU A 126 0.73 12.77 12.83
CA GLU A 126 0.77 13.24 11.44
C GLU A 126 -0.45 14.09 11.08
N ASN A 127 -1.64 13.67 11.50
CA ASN A 127 -2.85 14.45 11.29
C ASN A 127 -2.82 15.78 12.06
N ALA A 128 -2.29 15.79 13.29
CA ALA A 128 -2.16 17.00 14.08
C ALA A 128 -1.19 18.01 13.45
N ILE A 129 -0.01 17.59 12.99
CA ILE A 129 0.97 18.50 12.37
C ILE A 129 0.48 19.04 11.02
N ASN A 130 -0.33 18.28 10.28
CA ASN A 130 -0.83 18.69 8.98
C ASN A 130 -2.05 19.62 9.09
N ASN A 131 -2.93 19.40 10.08
CA ASN A 131 -4.25 20.03 10.13
C ASN A 131 -4.47 20.96 11.33
N SER A 132 -3.62 20.93 12.35
CA SER A 132 -3.76 21.77 13.54
C SER A 132 -2.73 22.89 13.59
N LYS A 133 -3.15 24.05 14.08
CA LYS A 133 -2.26 25.15 14.48
C LYS A 133 -1.95 25.12 15.99
N ASN A 134 -2.55 24.19 16.74
CA ASN A 134 -2.37 24.10 18.19
C ASN A 134 -1.13 23.27 18.54
N GLU A 135 -0.07 23.93 18.99
CA GLU A 135 1.20 23.30 19.36
C GLU A 135 1.06 22.32 20.55
N TYR A 136 0.22 22.64 21.53
CA TYR A 136 -0.04 21.75 22.66
C TYR A 136 -0.68 20.43 22.20
N LEU A 137 -1.61 20.49 21.25
CA LEU A 137 -2.19 19.27 20.67
C LEU A 137 -1.14 18.44 19.94
N ILE A 138 -0.25 19.07 19.17
CA ILE A 138 0.84 18.39 18.45
C ILE A 138 1.76 17.68 19.45
N LEU A 139 2.19 18.38 20.50
CA LEU A 139 3.05 17.81 21.56
C LEU A 139 2.35 16.67 22.31
N ALA A 140 1.06 16.83 22.63
CA ALA A 140 0.26 15.80 23.30
C ALA A 140 0.03 14.55 22.43
N ARG A 141 0.00 14.68 21.10
CA ARG A 141 -0.03 13.52 20.19
C ARG A 141 1.34 12.89 20.05
N LYS A 142 2.39 13.71 19.99
CA LYS A 142 3.79 13.25 19.92
C LYS A 142 4.18 12.42 21.15
N SER A 143 3.74 12.81 22.35
CA SER A 143 4.06 12.12 23.61
C SER A 143 3.45 10.72 23.75
N LYS A 144 2.45 10.37 22.93
CA LYS A 144 1.83 9.03 22.94
C LYS A 144 2.65 7.97 22.20
N ILE A 145 3.72 8.38 21.53
CA ILE A 145 4.53 7.50 20.70
C ILE A 145 5.69 6.96 21.53
N ASP A 146 5.75 5.64 21.68
CA ASP A 146 6.93 4.96 22.19
C ASP A 146 7.97 4.93 21.06
N VAL A 147 8.93 5.86 21.14
CA VAL A 147 9.98 6.06 20.14
C VAL A 147 10.80 4.78 19.94
N LYS A 148 11.21 4.13 21.03
CA LYS A 148 12.09 2.96 21.00
C LYS A 148 11.38 1.80 20.31
N TYR A 149 10.11 1.58 20.63
CA TYR A 149 9.32 0.55 19.96
C TYR A 149 9.04 0.91 18.50
N TYR A 150 8.59 2.13 18.20
CA TYR A 150 8.18 2.51 16.85
C TYR A 150 9.34 2.44 15.85
N GLN A 151 10.57 2.74 16.28
CA GLN A 151 11.80 2.52 15.50
C GLN A 151 11.95 1.10 14.98
N THR A 152 11.46 0.09 15.70
CA THR A 152 11.58 -1.32 15.27
C THR A 152 10.61 -1.69 14.15
N ILE A 153 9.54 -0.92 13.96
CA ILE A 153 8.50 -1.20 12.98
C ILE A 153 8.37 -0.15 11.88
N VAL A 154 8.97 1.03 12.02
CA VAL A 154 8.89 2.10 11.02
C VAL A 154 9.35 1.62 9.65
N ASN A 155 8.60 1.95 8.60
CA ASN A 155 8.85 1.55 7.22
C ASN A 155 8.90 0.02 6.96
N THR A 156 8.54 -0.82 7.93
CA THR A 156 8.41 -2.26 7.72
C THR A 156 7.10 -2.62 7.03
N PRO A 157 6.98 -3.82 6.42
CA PRO A 157 5.72 -4.29 5.88
C PRO A 157 4.58 -4.31 6.91
N LEU A 158 4.89 -4.58 8.18
CA LEU A 158 3.89 -4.57 9.25
C LEU A 158 3.29 -3.18 9.43
N GLU A 159 4.13 -2.15 9.53
CA GLU A 159 3.66 -0.77 9.71
C GLU A 159 2.84 -0.29 8.50
N ARG A 160 3.28 -0.61 7.27
CA ARG A 160 2.57 -0.27 6.04
C ARG A 160 1.18 -0.91 5.98
N LEU A 161 1.08 -2.20 6.29
CA LEU A 161 -0.20 -2.92 6.30
C LEU A 161 -1.15 -2.39 7.39
N ILE A 162 -0.63 -2.05 8.58
CA ILE A 162 -1.45 -1.44 9.65
C ILE A 162 -1.96 -0.06 9.20
N ARG A 163 -1.09 0.79 8.63
CA ARG A 163 -1.50 2.09 8.09
C ARG A 163 -2.57 1.95 7.02
N GLN A 164 -2.38 1.00 6.10
CA GLN A 164 -3.37 0.72 5.06
C GLN A 164 -4.72 0.33 5.68
N SER A 165 -4.72 -0.53 6.71
CA SER A 165 -5.95 -0.91 7.42
C SER A 165 -6.62 0.31 8.07
N LEU A 166 -5.86 1.16 8.76
CA LEU A 166 -6.39 2.31 9.52
C LEU A 166 -6.83 3.50 8.65
N LEU A 167 -6.16 3.77 7.53
CA LEU A 167 -6.39 4.96 6.70
C LEU A 167 -7.41 4.77 5.57
N THR A 168 -7.71 3.53 5.21
CA THR A 168 -8.65 3.27 4.10
C THR A 168 -10.07 3.27 4.64
N ASN A 169 -10.88 4.29 4.30
CA ASN A 169 -12.30 4.31 4.62
C ASN A 169 -13.02 3.10 4.01
N SER A 170 -13.69 2.33 4.87
CA SER A 170 -14.79 1.41 4.56
C SER A 170 -14.67 0.65 3.23
N ASN A 171 -13.86 -0.41 3.24
CA ASN A 171 -14.09 -1.58 2.40
C ASN A 171 -13.71 -2.78 3.25
N THR A 172 -14.73 -3.30 3.94
CA THR A 172 -14.67 -4.45 4.83
C THR A 172 -13.79 -5.52 4.22
N ILE A 173 -13.08 -6.27 5.07
CA ILE A 173 -12.31 -7.48 4.73
C ILE A 173 -12.85 -8.23 3.50
N LYS A 174 -14.18 -8.37 3.42
CA LYS A 174 -14.94 -8.91 2.30
C LYS A 174 -14.50 -8.34 0.93
N ASN A 175 -14.41 -7.02 0.78
CA ASN A 175 -14.08 -6.38 -0.49
C ASN A 175 -12.63 -6.61 -0.91
N ARG A 176 -11.67 -6.62 0.04
CA ARG A 176 -10.27 -7.00 -0.26
C ARG A 176 -10.19 -8.44 -0.74
N ARG A 177 -10.93 -9.33 -0.07
CA ARG A 177 -11.01 -10.75 -0.43
C ARG A 177 -11.65 -10.96 -1.80
N THR A 178 -12.81 -10.36 -2.05
CA THR A 178 -13.50 -10.45 -3.34
C THR A 178 -12.62 -9.96 -4.49
N ARG A 179 -11.96 -8.81 -4.35
CA ARG A 179 -11.03 -8.31 -5.37
C ARG A 179 -9.86 -9.25 -5.63
N PHE A 180 -9.31 -9.85 -4.57
CA PHE A 180 -8.22 -10.81 -4.69
C PHE A 180 -8.67 -12.13 -5.36
N GLU A 181 -9.88 -12.59 -5.08
CA GLU A 181 -10.47 -13.76 -5.72
C GLU A 181 -10.74 -13.51 -7.21
N THR A 182 -11.29 -12.34 -7.56
CA THR A 182 -11.48 -11.92 -8.96
C THR A 182 -10.14 -11.89 -9.70
N LEU A 183 -9.10 -11.32 -9.09
CA LEU A 183 -7.75 -11.34 -9.64
C LEU A 183 -7.27 -12.77 -9.93
N CYS A 184 -7.43 -13.69 -8.97
CA CYS A 184 -6.99 -15.07 -9.14
C CYS A 184 -7.74 -15.78 -10.28
N LYS A 185 -9.03 -15.48 -10.50
CA LYS A 185 -9.81 -16.02 -11.62
C LYS A 185 -9.28 -15.52 -12.96
N LEU A 186 -9.04 -14.22 -13.09
CA LEU A 186 -8.48 -13.63 -14.31
C LEU A 186 -7.12 -14.24 -14.68
N GLU A 187 -6.25 -14.50 -13.70
CA GLU A 187 -4.95 -15.14 -13.93
C GLU A 187 -5.09 -16.59 -14.44
N ILE A 188 -6.18 -17.29 -14.09
CA ILE A 188 -6.47 -18.63 -14.61
C ILE A 188 -6.99 -18.55 -16.04
N GLU A 189 -7.96 -17.68 -16.31
CA GLU A 189 -8.54 -17.48 -17.64
C GLU A 189 -7.47 -17.04 -18.66
N ASN A 190 -6.59 -16.12 -18.28
CA ASN A 190 -5.49 -15.67 -19.13
C ASN A 190 -4.48 -16.77 -19.44
N LYS A 191 -4.28 -17.75 -18.54
CA LYS A 191 -3.42 -18.91 -18.80
C LYS A 191 -4.06 -19.88 -19.78
N ILE A 192 -5.37 -20.15 -19.63
CA ILE A 192 -6.11 -21.05 -20.52
C ILE A 192 -6.10 -20.50 -21.96
N ASN A 193 -6.34 -19.20 -22.13
CA ASN A 193 -6.40 -18.57 -23.46
C ASN A 193 -5.02 -18.36 -24.12
N SER A 194 -3.93 -18.69 -23.43
CA SER A 194 -2.55 -18.55 -23.94
C SER A 194 -1.94 -19.88 -24.43
N ILE A 195 -2.70 -20.98 -24.35
CA ILE A 195 -2.39 -22.32 -24.85
C ILE A 195 -3.12 -22.52 -26.18
#